data_AF-A0A1H4BD50-F1
#
_entry.id   AF-A0A1H4BD50-F1
#
_cell.length_a   1.000
_cell.length_b   1.000
_cell.length_c   1.000
_cell.angle_alpha   90.00
_cell.angle_beta   90.00
_cell.angle_gamma   90.00
#
_symmetry.space_group_name_H-M   'P 1'
#
loop_
_entity.id
_entity.type
_entity.pdbx_description
1 polymer ?
#
loop_
_entity_poly.entity_id
_entity_poly.type
_entity_poly.pdbx_seq_one_letter_code
_entity_poly.pdbx_strand_id
1 'polypeptide(L)'
;MPEKRQKDTSTFLGTAPVGGLLFKLALPAVAAQLINMLYNIVDRIYIGHIPEVGALALTGVGVCLPIIMIISAFAALVSMGGAPRASIFMGKGDDSEAEHILGHCFTL
;
A
#
# COMPACT_ATOMS: atom_id res chain seq x y z
N MET A 1 16.03 -22.00 -5.30
CA MET A 1 14.82 -22.28 -6.12
C MET A 1 13.76 -21.14 -6.21
N PRO A 2 14.01 -19.84 -5.86
CA PRO A 2 12.98 -18.78 -6.03
C PRO A 2 12.91 -18.18 -7.45
N GLU A 3 13.96 -18.30 -8.26
CA GLU A 3 14.14 -17.56 -9.53
C GLU A 3 13.16 -17.95 -10.66
N LYS A 4 12.71 -19.22 -10.70
CA LYS A 4 11.75 -19.68 -11.74
C LYS A 4 10.34 -19.12 -11.57
N ARG A 5 9.91 -18.82 -10.35
CA ARG A 5 8.52 -18.38 -10.06
C ARG A 5 8.28 -16.92 -10.45
N GLN A 6 9.33 -16.10 -10.45
CA GLN A 6 9.27 -14.69 -10.80
C GLN A 6 9.13 -14.47 -12.31
N LYS A 7 9.79 -15.31 -13.13
CA LYS A 7 9.66 -15.29 -14.60
C LYS A 7 8.26 -15.62 -15.10
N ASP A 8 7.57 -16.59 -14.49
CA ASP A 8 6.20 -16.95 -14.88
C ASP A 8 5.19 -15.84 -14.54
N THR A 9 5.37 -15.16 -13.41
CA THR A 9 4.47 -14.08 -12.96
C THR A 9 4.62 -12.83 -13.83
N SER A 10 5.86 -12.41 -14.16
CA SER A 10 6.10 -11.25 -15.03
C SER A 10 5.63 -11.49 -16.47
N THR A 11 5.83 -12.70 -16.99
CA THR A 11 5.37 -13.07 -18.34
C THR A 11 3.85 -13.04 -18.44
N PHE A 12 3.13 -13.48 -17.39
CA PHE A 12 1.66 -13.42 -17.34
C PHE A 12 1.12 -11.99 -17.28
N LEU A 13 1.75 -11.10 -16.49
CA LEU A 13 1.31 -9.71 -16.35
C LEU A 13 1.44 -8.91 -17.66
N GLY A 14 2.42 -9.24 -18.51
CA GLY A 14 2.64 -8.56 -19.79
C GLY A 14 1.86 -9.13 -20.99
N THR A 15 1.29 -10.33 -20.89
CA THR A 15 0.70 -11.04 -22.06
C THR A 15 -0.80 -11.31 -21.95
N ALA A 16 -1.37 -11.32 -20.75
CA ALA A 16 -2.79 -11.62 -20.54
C ALA A 16 -3.72 -10.40 -20.78
N PRO A 17 -5.01 -10.60 -21.13
CA PRO A 17 -5.93 -9.52 -21.42
C PRO A 17 -6.18 -8.63 -20.20
N VAL A 18 -6.10 -7.31 -20.40
CA VAL A 18 -6.17 -6.28 -19.35
C VAL A 18 -7.36 -6.47 -18.40
N GLY A 19 -8.55 -6.77 -18.93
CA GLY A 19 -9.76 -6.95 -18.10
C GLY A 19 -9.65 -8.11 -17.09
N GLY A 20 -9.11 -9.25 -17.52
CA GLY A 20 -8.91 -10.40 -16.63
C GLY A 20 -7.82 -10.14 -15.59
N LEU A 21 -6.77 -9.41 -15.98
CA LEU A 21 -5.68 -9.02 -15.08
C LEU A 21 -6.17 -8.04 -14.01
N LEU A 22 -6.93 -7.02 -14.41
CA LEU A 22 -7.52 -6.03 -13.51
C LEU A 22 -8.38 -6.69 -12.45
N PHE A 23 -9.31 -7.59 -12.81
CA PHE A 23 -10.13 -8.29 -11.81
C PHE A 23 -9.29 -9.14 -10.85
N LYS A 24 -8.29 -9.87 -11.38
CA LYS A 24 -7.44 -10.76 -10.58
C LYS A 24 -6.54 -10.01 -9.59
N LEU A 25 -6.13 -8.78 -9.91
CA LEU A 25 -5.31 -7.92 -9.05
C LEU A 25 -6.14 -6.98 -8.15
N ALA A 26 -7.25 -6.46 -8.66
CA ALA A 26 -8.12 -5.55 -7.92
C ALA A 26 -8.85 -6.26 -6.78
N LEU A 27 -9.30 -7.50 -6.98
CA LEU A 27 -10.01 -8.26 -5.95
C LEU A 27 -9.19 -8.42 -4.64
N PRO A 28 -7.93 -8.90 -4.67
CA PRO A 28 -7.11 -8.97 -3.46
C PRO A 28 -6.75 -7.60 -2.90
N ALA A 29 -6.53 -6.58 -3.75
CA ALA A 29 -6.24 -5.22 -3.29
C ALA A 29 -7.42 -4.60 -2.53
N VAL A 30 -8.65 -4.74 -3.05
CA VAL A 30 -9.88 -4.29 -2.39
C VAL A 30 -10.11 -5.07 -1.10
N ALA A 31 -9.89 -6.39 -1.10
CA ALA A 31 -10.01 -7.20 0.12
C ALA A 31 -9.02 -6.74 1.21
N ALA A 32 -7.78 -6.43 0.85
CA ALA A 32 -6.79 -5.88 1.77
C ALA A 32 -7.25 -4.52 2.35
N GLN A 33 -7.80 -3.65 1.50
CA GLN A 33 -8.33 -2.36 1.95
C GLN A 33 -9.52 -2.51 2.91
N LEU A 34 -10.41 -3.48 2.65
CA LEU A 34 -11.54 -3.78 3.55
C LEU A 34 -11.05 -4.29 4.91
N ILE A 35 -10.06 -5.18 4.93
CA ILE A 35 -9.47 -5.68 6.18
C ILE A 35 -8.84 -4.53 6.97
N ASN A 36 -8.09 -3.65 6.31
CA ASN A 36 -7.48 -2.48 6.96
C ASN A 36 -8.56 -1.55 7.55
N MET A 37 -9.63 -1.29 6.81
CA MET A 37 -10.76 -0.49 7.30
C MET A 37 -11.44 -1.15 8.50
N LEU A 38 -11.68 -2.46 8.45
CA LEU A 38 -12.26 -3.22 9.57
C LEU A 38 -11.37 -3.18 10.80
N TYR A 39 -10.05 -3.31 10.64
CA TYR A 39 -9.09 -3.17 11.73
C TYR A 39 -9.23 -1.80 12.41
N ASN A 40 -9.30 -0.71 11.65
CA ASN A 40 -9.48 0.64 12.20
C ASN A 40 -10.82 0.82 12.93
N ILE A 41 -11.91 0.22 12.41
CA ILE A 41 -13.22 0.28 13.06
C ILE A 41 -13.22 -0.50 14.37
N VAL A 42 -12.72 -1.74 14.32
CA VAL A 42 -12.67 -2.63 15.48
C VAL A 42 -11.79 -2.04 16.58
N ASP A 43 -10.61 -1.53 16.24
CA ASP A 43 -9.72 -0.81 17.17
C ASP A 43 -10.45 0.31 17.93
N ARG A 44 -11.16 1.18 17.20
CA ARG A 44 -11.94 2.27 17.82
C ARG A 44 -13.10 1.78 18.69
N ILE A 45 -13.76 0.69 18.30
CA ILE A 45 -14.81 0.07 19.12
C ILE A 45 -14.22 -0.46 20.43
N TYR A 46 -13.09 -1.16 20.36
CA TYR A 46 -12.41 -1.67 21.56
C TYR A 46 -11.94 -0.54 22.46
N ILE A 47 -11.30 0.50 21.91
CA ILE A 47 -10.89 1.69 22.68
C ILE A 47 -12.10 2.35 23.34
N GLY A 48 -13.21 2.51 22.63
CA GLY A 48 -14.43 3.11 23.17
C GLY A 48 -15.09 2.31 24.29
N HIS A 49 -14.91 0.98 24.32
CA HIS A 49 -15.43 0.10 25.37
C HIS A 49 -14.53 -0.01 26.60
N ILE A 50 -13.37 0.67 26.64
CA ILE A 50 -12.52 0.68 27.82
C ILE A 50 -13.25 1.44 28.94
N PRO A 51 -13.53 0.81 30.10
CA PRO A 51 -14.19 1.46 31.22
C PRO A 51 -13.43 2.71 31.67
N GLU A 52 -14.16 3.75 32.08
CA GLU A 52 -13.65 5.04 32.63
C GLU A 52 -12.87 5.92 31.64
N VAL A 53 -12.04 5.35 30.76
CA VAL A 53 -11.08 6.11 29.94
C VAL A 53 -11.33 6.05 28.43
N GLY A 54 -12.25 5.22 27.93
CA GLY A 54 -12.44 5.01 26.49
C GLY A 54 -12.76 6.27 25.70
N ALA A 55 -13.60 7.17 26.25
CA ALA A 55 -13.92 8.46 25.62
C ALA A 55 -12.70 9.41 25.58
N LEU A 56 -11.90 9.44 26.65
CA LEU A 56 -10.69 10.24 26.71
C LEU A 56 -9.62 9.69 25.75
N ALA A 57 -9.50 8.37 25.67
CA ALA A 57 -8.59 7.70 24.74
C ALA A 57 -8.97 7.97 23.28
N LEU A 58 -10.25 7.88 22.91
CA LEU A 58 -10.74 8.26 21.57
C LEU A 58 -10.47 9.73 21.25
N THR A 59 -10.59 10.62 22.23
CA THR A 59 -10.22 12.03 22.08
C THR A 59 -8.73 12.18 21.81
N GLY A 60 -7.88 11.46 22.54
CA GLY A 60 -6.43 11.41 22.31
C GLY A 60 -6.09 10.92 20.90
N VAL A 61 -6.72 9.84 20.45
CA VAL A 61 -6.58 9.34 19.06
C VAL A 61 -6.96 10.42 18.05
N GLY A 62 -8.07 11.13 18.28
CA GLY A 62 -8.52 12.25 17.45
C GLY A 62 -7.51 13.39 17.37
N VAL A 63 -6.88 13.77 18.49
CA VAL A 63 -5.84 14.81 18.54
C VAL A 63 -4.55 14.37 17.84
N CYS A 64 -4.25 13.07 17.82
CA CYS A 64 -3.10 12.54 17.09
C CYS A 64 -3.33 12.39 15.58
N LEU A 65 -4.59 12.44 15.09
CA LEU A 65 -4.90 12.28 13.66
C LEU A 65 -4.12 13.24 12.74
N PRO A 66 -3.97 14.54 13.03
CA PRO A 66 -3.19 15.44 12.19
C PRO A 66 -1.73 15.01 12.03
N ILE A 67 -1.11 14.50 13.09
CA ILE A 67 0.28 14.01 13.06
C ILE A 67 0.38 12.76 12.18
N ILE A 68 -0.54 11.81 12.37
CA ILE A 68 -0.61 10.60 11.54
C ILE A 68 -0.85 10.97 10.07
N MET A 69 -1.71 11.96 9.79
CA MET A 69 -1.98 12.42 8.43
C MET A 69 -0.73 13.02 7.77
N ILE A 70 0.05 13.83 8.50
CA ILE A 70 1.30 14.40 7.98
C ILE A 70 2.29 13.28 7.62
N ILE A 71 2.51 12.34 8.54
CA ILE A 71 3.41 11.19 8.29
C ILE A 71 2.92 10.37 7.09
N SER A 72 1.62 10.09 7.03
CA SER A 72 1.02 9.32 5.94
C SER A 72 1.11 10.06 4.61
N ALA A 73 1.03 11.40 4.60
CA ALA A 73 1.16 12.20 3.38
C ALA A 73 2.56 12.09 2.77
N PHE A 74 3.62 12.13 3.60
CA PHE A 74 4.99 11.92 3.12
C PHE A 74 5.21 10.49 2.63
N ALA A 75 4.72 9.48 3.37
CA ALA A 75 4.79 8.08 2.94
C ALA A 75 4.05 7.87 1.60
N ALA A 76 2.86 8.46 1.45
CA ALA A 76 2.07 8.42 0.23
C ALA A 76 2.75 9.14 -0.94
N LEU A 77 3.38 10.30 -0.69
CA LEU A 77 4.11 11.05 -1.72
C LEU A 77 5.19 10.19 -2.38
N VAL A 78 5.98 9.51 -1.55
CA VAL A 78 7.09 8.67 -2.03
C VAL A 78 6.57 7.39 -2.69
N SER A 79 5.61 6.70 -2.06
CA SER A 79 5.04 5.47 -2.60
C SER A 79 4.27 5.69 -3.91
N MET A 80 3.35 6.66 -3.97
CA MET A 80 2.51 6.90 -5.14
C MET A 80 3.25 7.67 -6.24
N GLY A 81 4.28 8.46 -5.92
CA GLY A 81 5.11 9.14 -6.90
C GLY A 81 6.13 8.23 -7.58
N GLY A 82 6.76 7.34 -6.80
CA GLY A 82 7.82 6.43 -7.27
C GLY A 82 7.31 5.20 -8.01
N ALA A 83 6.27 4.54 -7.47
CA ALA A 83 5.80 3.26 -8.00
C ALA A 83 5.34 3.30 -9.48
N PRO A 84 4.59 4.31 -9.95
CA PRO A 84 4.21 4.40 -11.35
C PRO A 84 5.42 4.65 -12.27
N ARG A 85 6.39 5.46 -11.81
CA ARG A 85 7.61 5.72 -12.58
C ARG A 85 8.46 4.47 -12.71
N ALA A 86 8.72 3.77 -11.60
CA ALA A 86 9.41 2.49 -11.64
C ALA A 86 8.70 1.49 -12.57
N SER A 87 7.37 1.37 -12.48
CA SER A 87 6.57 0.51 -13.36
C SER A 87 6.72 0.86 -14.85
N ILE A 88 6.81 2.15 -15.21
CA ILE A 88 7.05 2.59 -16.60
C ILE A 88 8.44 2.17 -17.10
N PHE A 89 9.50 2.33 -16.29
CA PHE A 89 10.86 1.94 -16.70
C PHE A 89 11.03 0.42 -16.77
N MET A 90 10.45 -0.33 -15.83
CA MET A 90 10.35 -1.79 -15.90
C MET A 90 9.62 -2.25 -17.16
N GLY A 91 8.52 -1.59 -17.54
CA GLY A 91 7.79 -1.89 -18.77
C GLY A 91 8.58 -1.60 -20.06
N LYS A 92 9.60 -0.73 -20.00
CA LYS A 92 10.54 -0.47 -21.11
C LYS A 92 11.71 -1.44 -21.16
N GLY A 93 11.86 -2.33 -20.17
CA GLY A 93 13.01 -3.22 -20.02
C GLY A 93 14.25 -2.55 -19.43
N ASP A 94 14.11 -1.35 -18.84
CA ASP A 94 15.18 -0.63 -18.17
C ASP A 94 15.10 -0.84 -16.65
N ASP A 95 15.51 -2.04 -16.23
CA ASP A 95 15.44 -2.46 -14.84
C ASP A 95 16.41 -1.68 -13.94
N SER A 96 17.51 -1.18 -14.50
CA SER A 96 18.51 -0.39 -13.77
C SER A 96 17.93 0.94 -13.30
N GLU A 97 17.25 1.67 -14.19
CA GLU A 97 16.64 2.95 -13.83
C GLU A 97 15.43 2.73 -12.90
N ALA A 98 14.68 1.63 -13.08
CA ALA A 98 13.60 1.27 -12.16
C ALA A 98 14.12 1.01 -10.74
N GLU A 99 15.23 0.28 -10.59
CA GLU A 99 15.87 0.03 -9.29
C GLU A 99 16.40 1.33 -8.67
N HIS A 100 16.99 2.21 -9.48
CA HIS A 100 17.45 3.52 -9.02
C HIS A 100 16.31 4.39 -8.46
N ILE A 101 15.17 4.42 -9.17
CA ILE A 101 13.95 5.13 -8.71
C ILE A 101 13.42 4.53 -7.41
N LEU A 102 13.34 3.21 -7.30
CA LEU A 102 12.89 2.52 -6.09
C LEU A 102 13.85 2.75 -4.92
N GLY A 103 15.16 2.73 -5.17
CA GLY A 103 16.19 3.03 -4.18
C GLY A 103 16.05 4.45 -3.62
N HIS A 104 15.86 5.45 -4.48
CA HIS A 104 15.58 6.82 -4.06
C HIS A 104 14.30 6.96 -3.23
N CYS A 105 13.27 6.15 -3.51
CA CYS A 105 12.04 6.11 -2.72
C CYS A 105 12.20 5.44 -1.36
N PHE A 106 13.27 4.68 -1.14
CA PHE A 106 13.55 4.04 0.16
C PHE A 106 14.44 4.91 1.06
N THR A 107 15.38 5.66 0.49
CA THR A 107 16.33 6.51 1.24
C THR A 107 15.82 7.92 1.56
N LEU A 108 14.85 8.46 0.79
CA LEU A 108 14.23 9.76 1.03
C LEU A 108 13.13 9.69 2.09
#